data_AF-A0A962NGU1-F1
#
_entry.id   AF-A0A962NGU1-F1
#
_cell.length_a   1.000
_cell.length_b   1.000
_cell.length_c   1.000
_cell.angle_alpha   90.00
_cell.angle_beta   90.00
_cell.angle_gamma   90.00
#
_symmetry.space_group_name_H-M   'P 1'
#
loop_
_entity.id
_entity.type
_entity.pdbx_description
1 polymer ?
#
loop_
_entity_poly.entity_id
_entity_poly.type
_entity_poly.pdbx_seq_one_letter_code
_entity_poly.pdbx_strand_id
1 'polypeptide(L)' 'MDVAALPGLAPQALARALALPAECYTDATLAAIERRQVFGRGWQFVAHANEVPDPGSFLATEMAGLPVVL' A
#
# COMPACT_ATOMS: atom_id res chain seq x y z
N MET A 1 -15.43 10.48 -2.41
CA MET A 1 -14.62 11.34 -3.31
C MET A 1 -14.24 10.51 -4.52
N ASP A 2 -14.36 11.07 -5.71
CA ASP A 2 -13.89 10.41 -6.93
C ASP A 2 -12.38 10.62 -7.05
N VAL A 3 -11.60 9.54 -6.95
CA VAL A 3 -10.13 9.62 -7.07
C VAL A 3 -9.73 10.13 -8.45
N ALA A 4 -10.51 9.84 -9.50
CA ALA A 4 -10.21 10.27 -10.87
C ALA A 4 -10.34 11.79 -11.06
N ALA A 5 -11.01 12.48 -10.14
CA ALA A 5 -11.16 13.93 -10.17
C ALA A 5 -10.01 14.69 -9.49
N LEU A 6 -9.06 14.00 -8.82
CA LEU A 6 -7.92 14.66 -8.19
C LEU A 6 -6.91 15.14 -9.25
N PRO A 7 -6.52 16.43 -9.22
CA PRO A 7 -5.56 16.96 -10.18
C PRO A 7 -4.18 16.33 -9.98
N GLY A 8 -3.41 16.18 -11.06
CA GLY A 8 -2.01 15.77 -10.97
C GLY A 8 -1.74 14.27 -10.75
N LEU A 9 -2.77 13.42 -10.83
CA LEU A 9 -2.61 11.95 -10.76
C LEU A 9 -2.02 11.33 -12.03
N ALA A 10 -2.13 12.00 -13.18
CA ALA A 10 -1.55 11.51 -14.42
C ALA A 10 -0.01 11.51 -14.34
N PRO A 11 0.69 10.53 -14.94
CA PRO A 11 2.14 10.52 -15.00
C PRO A 11 2.72 11.83 -15.55
N GLN A 12 3.75 12.35 -14.89
CA GLN A 12 4.36 13.63 -15.23
C GLN A 12 5.81 13.41 -15.71
N ALA A 13 6.28 14.25 -16.62
CA ALA A 13 7.68 14.23 -17.01
C ALA A 13 8.56 14.65 -15.82
N LEU A 14 9.56 13.84 -15.47
CA LEU A 14 10.34 13.97 -14.24
C LEU A 14 10.89 15.39 -14.02
N ALA A 15 11.39 16.04 -15.08
CA ALA A 15 11.96 17.40 -15.00
C ALA A 15 10.99 18.49 -14.53
N ARG A 16 9.68 18.21 -14.52
CA ARG A 16 8.62 19.13 -14.12
C ARG A 16 7.58 18.48 -13.20
N ALA A 17 7.88 17.31 -12.65
CA ALA A 17 6.92 16.57 -11.84
C ALA A 17 6.71 17.25 -10.49
N LEU A 18 5.46 17.35 -10.08
CA LEU A 18 5.08 17.77 -8.73
C LEU A 18 4.67 16.55 -7.90
N ALA A 19 4.70 16.70 -6.58
CA ALA A 19 4.11 15.74 -5.67
C ALA A 19 2.60 15.60 -5.92
N LEU A 20 2.01 14.50 -5.42
CA LEU A 20 0.57 14.33 -5.44
C LEU A 20 -0.14 15.40 -4.59
N PRO A 21 -1.43 15.66 -4.82
CA PRO A 21 -2.23 16.51 -3.93
C PRO A 21 -2.11 16.05 -2.46
N ALA A 22 -2.12 17.01 -1.53
CA ALA A 22 -1.89 16.76 -0.11
C ALA A 22 -2.89 15.77 0.50
N GLU A 23 -4.10 15.72 -0.03
CA GLU A 23 -5.18 14.81 0.35
C GLU A 23 -4.75 13.35 0.18
N CYS A 24 -3.92 13.03 -0.82
CA CYS A 24 -3.43 11.66 -1.05
C CYS A 24 -2.64 11.12 0.16
N TYR A 25 -2.10 12.01 1.00
CA TYR A 25 -1.32 11.63 2.18
C TYR A 25 -2.12 11.73 3.49
N THR A 26 -3.28 12.37 3.47
CA THR A 26 -4.00 12.79 4.70
C THR A 26 -5.45 12.33 4.77
N ASP A 27 -6.09 12.05 3.64
CA ASP A 27 -7.49 11.62 3.59
C ASP A 27 -7.60 10.10 3.82
N ALA A 28 -8.26 9.71 4.92
CA ALA A 28 -8.50 8.32 5.28
C ALA A 28 -9.32 7.54 4.21
N THR A 29 -10.13 8.23 3.41
CA THR A 29 -10.88 7.66 2.29
C THR A 29 -9.94 7.20 1.18
N LEU A 30 -8.91 8.00 0.87
CA LEU A 30 -7.90 7.65 -0.14
C LEU A 30 -7.04 6.50 0.36
N ALA A 31 -6.60 6.53 1.62
CA ALA A 31 -5.91 5.40 2.25
C ALA A 31 -6.74 4.10 2.19
N ALA A 32 -8.07 4.17 2.37
CA ALA A 32 -8.95 3.00 2.24
C ALA A 32 -9.05 2.47 0.80
N ILE A 33 -8.93 3.35 -0.20
CA ILE A 33 -8.89 2.95 -1.61
C ILE A 33 -7.55 2.26 -1.91
N GLU A 34 -6.42 2.82 -1.48
CA GLU A 34 -5.09 2.24 -1.65
C GLU A 34 -5.01 0.85 -1.01
N ARG A 35 -5.52 0.68 0.22
CA ARG A 35 -5.62 -0.62 0.88
C ARG A 35 -6.32 -1.67 0.02
N ARG A 36 -7.44 -1.33 -0.62
CA ARG A 36 -8.19 -2.28 -1.46
C ARG A 36 -7.57 -2.51 -2.83
N GLN A 37 -7.10 -1.46 -3.49
CA GLN A 37 -6.74 -1.51 -4.91
C GLN A 37 -5.26 -1.77 -5.16
N VAL A 38 -4.40 -1.37 -4.23
CA VAL A 38 -2.95 -1.56 -4.33
C VAL A 38 -2.53 -2.70 -3.40
N PHE A 39 -2.74 -2.55 -2.10
CA PHE A 39 -2.23 -3.54 -1.14
C PHE A 39 -2.97 -4.87 -1.19
N GLY A 40 -4.30 -4.84 -1.31
CA GLY A 40 -5.15 -6.05 -1.42
C GLY A 40 -5.05 -6.79 -2.76
N ARG A 41 -4.36 -6.23 -3.76
CA ARG A 41 -4.22 -6.83 -5.10
C ARG A 41 -2.77 -7.03 -5.53
N GLY A 42 -1.82 -6.41 -4.82
CA GLY A 42 -0.39 -6.51 -5.08
C GLY A 42 0.31 -7.52 -4.16
N TRP A 43 1.39 -8.11 -4.64
CA TRP A 43 2.28 -8.92 -3.81
C TRP A 43 2.90 -8.06 -2.71
N GLN A 44 2.75 -8.49 -1.46
CA GLN A 44 3.35 -7.83 -0.31
C GLN A 44 4.50 -8.67 0.21
N PHE A 45 5.64 -8.02 0.41
CA PHE A 45 6.73 -8.63 1.16
C PHE A 45 6.37 -8.62 2.64
N VAL A 46 6.33 -9.81 3.26
CA VAL A 46 5.92 -9.98 4.66
C VAL A 46 7.09 -10.40 5.54
N ALA A 47 7.96 -11.28 5.06
CA ALA A 47 9.10 -11.78 5.80
C ALA A 47 10.19 -12.33 4.86
N HIS A 48 11.42 -12.36 5.34
CA HIS A 48 12.49 -13.19 4.80
C HIS A 48 12.34 -14.64 5.31
N ALA A 49 12.75 -15.63 4.51
CA ALA A 49 12.60 -17.05 4.84
C ALA A 49 13.24 -17.45 6.19
N ASN A 50 14.36 -16.82 6.56
CA ASN A 50 15.04 -17.09 7.84
C ASN A 50 14.25 -16.65 9.08
N GLU A 51 13.18 -15.87 8.92
CA GLU A 51 12.28 -15.52 10.03
C GLU A 51 11.30 -16.67 10.34
N VAL A 52 11.15 -17.63 9.42
CA VAL A 52 10.30 -18.83 9.58
C VAL A 52 11.08 -20.07 9.12
N PRO A 53 12.22 -20.40 9.77
CA PRO A 53 13.19 -21.35 9.22
C PRO A 53 12.77 -22.81 9.37
N ASP A 54 12.00 -23.14 10.41
CA ASP A 54 11.72 -24.51 10.82
C ASP A 54 10.22 -24.83 10.77
N PRO A 55 9.83 -26.10 10.56
CA PRO A 55 8.44 -26.53 10.68
C PRO A 55 7.83 -26.14 12.04
N GLY A 56 6.69 -25.45 12.01
CA GLY A 56 6.00 -24.97 13.20
C GLY A 56 6.40 -23.56 13.66
N SER A 57 7.44 -22.97 13.06
CA SER A 57 7.67 -21.52 13.16
C SER A 57 6.56 -20.80 12.42
N PHE A 58 6.14 -19.65 12.93
CA PHE A 58 5.20 -18.76 12.24
C PHE A 58 5.49 -17.30 12.59
N LEU A 59 5.11 -16.40 11.70
CA LEU A 59 5.09 -14.96 11.95
C LEU A 59 3.65 -14.44 11.89
N ALA A 60 3.21 -13.79 12.95
CA ALA A 60 1.96 -13.02 12.95
C ALA A 60 2.26 -11.54 12.78
N THR A 61 1.64 -10.90 11.79
CA THR A 61 1.83 -9.47 11.50
C THR A 61 0.56 -8.86 10.93
N GLU A 62 0.57 -7.55 10.72
CA GLU A 62 -0.50 -6.82 10.05
C GLU A 62 0.04 -6.18 8.77
N MET A 63 -0.68 -6.37 7.65
CA MET A 63 -0.36 -5.75 6.37
C MET A 63 -1.59 -5.00 5.85
N ALA A 64 -1.46 -3.68 5.68
CA ALA A 64 -2.52 -2.82 5.20
C ALA A 64 -3.87 -3.02 5.95
N GLY A 65 -3.83 -3.14 7.28
CA GLY A 65 -5.02 -3.35 8.12
C GLY A 65 -5.57 -4.78 8.12
N LEU A 66 -4.88 -5.74 7.50
CA LEU A 66 -5.26 -7.14 7.49
C LEU A 66 -4.28 -7.96 8.34
N PRO A 67 -4.74 -8.73 9.32
CA PRO A 67 -3.87 -9.66 10.05
C PRO A 67 -3.44 -10.81 9.13
N VAL A 68 -2.15 -11.11 9.14
CA VAL A 68 -1.52 -12.16 8.34
C VAL A 68 -0.75 -13.09 9.28
N VAL A 69 -0.90 -14.39 9.08
CA VAL A 69 -0.04 -15.42 9.69
C VAL A 69 0.68 -16.13 8.56
N LEU A 70 2.01 -16.17 8.65
CA LEU A 70 2.92 -16.76 7.68
C LEU A 70 3.64 -17.96 8.30
#